data_AF-A0A2H9N8C0-F1
#
_entry.id   AF-A0A2H9N8C0-F1
#
_cell.length_a   1.000
_cell.length_b   1.000
_cell.length_c   1.000
_cell.angle_alpha   90.00
_cell.angle_beta   90.00
_cell.angle_gamma   90.00
#
_symmetry.space_group_name_H-M   'P 1'
#
loop_
_entity.id
_entity.type
_entity.pdbx_description
1 polymer ?
#
loop_
_entity_poly.entity_id
_entity_poly.type
_entity_poly.pdbx_seq_one_letter_code
_entity_poly.pdbx_strand_id
1 'polypeptide(L)'
;MVREVDKAEIRRWRKRGFYSESALVKLLTKNGYNAVRVPVSNPSLNPLPDVIARKDLHVYAFEVKNARYYAYFPKQQIEKLFRFLHEFIPMEKQYKHAVLGAHLGKRWVFKEISWKDWEKKVVMPKLSKMGNISKWYKKEGDVVKKGEPLLEVTSENVPCNLKAPVSGVLKKILVEESGDTLANTVLALISKVPEKIRILKRDRGDFDLKKGS
;
A
#
# COMPACT_ATOMS: atom_id res chain seq x y z
N MET A 1 -10.57 33.06 -1.86
CA MET A 1 -9.28 33.73 -1.58
C MET A 1 -8.19 32.66 -1.51
N VAL A 2 -7.57 32.32 -2.65
CA VAL A 2 -6.52 31.30 -2.74
C VAL A 2 -5.20 31.98 -2.37
N ARG A 3 -4.49 31.49 -1.36
CA ARG A 3 -3.19 32.03 -0.95
C ARG A 3 -2.19 31.80 -2.10
N GLU A 4 -1.63 32.88 -2.65
CA GLU A 4 -0.45 32.80 -3.52
C GLU A 4 0.67 32.14 -2.74
N VAL A 5 1.01 30.90 -3.12
CA VAL A 5 2.13 30.17 -2.51
C VAL A 5 3.42 30.76 -3.07
N ASP A 6 4.27 31.31 -2.20
CA ASP A 6 5.54 31.94 -2.55
C ASP A 6 6.44 30.97 -3.36
N LYS A 7 6.80 31.36 -4.59
CA LYS A 7 7.68 30.59 -5.49
C LYS A 7 9.02 30.24 -4.83
N ALA A 8 9.54 31.09 -3.93
CA ALA A 8 10.75 30.82 -3.17
C ALA A 8 10.54 29.73 -2.11
N GLU A 9 9.38 29.72 -1.45
CA GLU A 9 8.98 28.67 -0.52
C GLU A 9 8.86 27.31 -1.21
N ILE A 10 8.24 27.28 -2.40
CA ILE A 10 8.15 26.08 -3.25
C ILE A 10 9.54 25.56 -3.62
N ARG A 11 10.46 26.45 -4.04
CA ARG A 11 11.85 26.08 -4.37
C ARG A 11 12.59 25.50 -3.16
N ARG A 12 12.48 26.12 -1.97
CA ARG A 12 13.08 25.59 -0.73
C ARG A 12 12.48 24.24 -0.36
N TRP A 13 11.17 24.07 -0.51
CA TRP A 13 10.48 22.80 -0.23
C TRP A 13 10.94 21.69 -1.18
N ARG A 14 11.02 21.94 -2.49
CA ARG A 14 11.55 20.99 -3.48
C ARG A 14 13.01 20.61 -3.19
N LYS A 15 13.86 21.59 -2.84
CA LYS A 15 15.26 21.35 -2.45
C LYS A 15 15.38 20.46 -1.22
N ARG A 16 14.48 20.62 -0.23
CA ARG A 16 14.43 19.77 0.97
C ARG A 16 13.98 18.34 0.68
N GLY A 17 12.97 18.16 -0.19
CA GLY A 17 12.52 16.83 -0.63
C GLY A 17 13.63 16.06 -1.34
N PHE A 18 14.24 16.70 -2.35
CA PHE A 18 15.39 16.17 -3.08
C PHE A 18 16.55 15.80 -2.15
N TYR A 19 16.86 16.65 -1.16
CA TYR A 19 17.89 16.35 -0.16
C TYR A 19 17.58 15.07 0.64
N SER A 20 16.33 14.88 1.06
CA SER A 20 15.92 13.70 1.83
C SER A 20 15.99 12.41 1.02
N GLU A 21 15.60 12.44 -0.25
CA GLU A 21 15.74 11.29 -1.16
C GLU A 21 17.21 10.92 -1.34
N SER A 22 18.08 11.89 -1.65
CA SER A 22 19.52 11.64 -1.78
C SER A 22 20.17 11.19 -0.47
N ALA A 23 19.73 11.74 0.67
CA ALA A 23 20.21 11.32 1.98
C ALA A 23 19.81 9.87 2.30
N LEU A 24 18.60 9.45 1.91
CA LEU A 24 18.16 8.07 2.05
C LEU A 24 18.99 7.12 1.19
N VAL A 25 19.24 7.46 -0.08
CA VAL A 25 20.10 6.66 -0.96
C VAL A 25 21.48 6.44 -0.32
N LYS A 26 22.13 7.50 0.15
CA LYS A 26 23.42 7.39 0.85
C LYS A 26 23.34 6.52 2.10
N LEU A 27 22.26 6.67 2.88
CA LEU A 27 22.05 5.87 4.09
C LEU A 27 21.87 4.38 3.76
N LEU A 28 21.09 4.05 2.72
CA LEU A 28 20.88 2.70 2.23
C LEU A 28 22.20 2.09 1.71
N THR A 29 22.95 2.82 0.88
CA THR A 29 24.25 2.37 0.38
C THR A 29 25.23 2.07 1.52
N LYS A 30 25.28 2.93 2.54
CA LYS A 30 26.11 2.68 3.74
C LYS A 30 25.72 1.41 4.49
N ASN A 31 24.47 0.95 4.38
CA ASN A 31 23.96 -0.27 5.00
C ASN A 31 23.91 -1.47 4.03
N GLY A 32 24.65 -1.42 2.92
CA GLY A 32 24.84 -2.53 2.00
C GLY A 32 23.76 -2.69 0.93
N TYR A 33 22.92 -1.69 0.69
CA TYR A 33 21.92 -1.72 -0.37
C TYR A 33 22.48 -1.11 -1.66
N ASN A 34 22.13 -1.69 -2.80
CA ASN A 34 22.20 -0.97 -4.07
C ASN A 34 20.95 -0.10 -4.20
N ALA A 35 21.08 1.22 -4.09
CA ALA A 35 19.95 2.14 -4.01
C ALA A 35 20.07 3.27 -5.03
N VAL A 36 18.95 3.63 -5.64
CA VAL A 36 18.84 4.70 -6.62
C VAL A 36 17.61 5.56 -6.35
N ARG A 37 17.76 6.86 -6.59
CA ARG A 37 16.62 7.78 -6.60
C ARG A 37 15.92 7.68 -7.94
N VAL A 38 14.59 7.73 -7.95
CA VAL A 38 13.82 7.77 -9.19
C VAL A 38 13.52 9.23 -9.52
N PRO A 39 14.11 9.78 -10.60
CA PRO A 39 13.84 11.16 -10.98
C PRO A 39 12.46 11.24 -11.65
N VAL A 40 11.45 11.71 -10.93
CA VAL A 40 10.17 12.08 -11.55
C VAL A 40 10.19 13.55 -11.98
N SER A 41 10.05 13.81 -13.29
CA SER A 41 9.93 15.17 -13.86
C SER A 41 8.48 15.67 -13.92
N ASN A 42 7.50 14.82 -13.67
CA ASN A 42 6.06 15.13 -13.68
C ASN A 42 5.32 14.16 -12.74
N PRO A 43 4.20 14.52 -12.10
CA PRO A 43 3.31 13.56 -11.46
C PRO A 43 2.54 12.80 -12.55
N SER A 44 3.26 12.07 -13.41
CA SER A 44 2.65 11.14 -14.35
C SER A 44 1.96 10.02 -13.57
N LEU A 45 0.92 9.43 -14.16
CA LEU A 45 0.19 8.25 -13.69
C LEU A 45 1.07 7.00 -13.44
N ASN A 46 2.37 7.09 -13.74
CA ASN A 46 3.33 6.00 -13.60
C ASN A 46 3.53 5.67 -12.11
N PRO A 47 3.42 4.39 -11.73
CA PRO A 47 3.57 3.96 -10.35
C PRO A 47 5.06 3.91 -9.99
N LEU A 48 5.72 5.06 -9.85
CA LEU A 48 7.15 5.13 -9.55
C LEU A 48 7.41 5.57 -8.11
N PRO A 49 8.15 4.79 -7.29
CA PRO A 49 8.55 5.20 -5.95
C PRO A 49 9.56 6.35 -6.00
N ASP A 50 9.85 6.98 -4.86
CA ASP A 50 10.85 8.05 -4.79
C ASP A 50 12.28 7.48 -4.81
N VAL A 51 12.48 6.35 -4.13
CA VAL A 51 13.75 5.62 -4.07
C VAL A 51 13.47 4.12 -4.27
N ILE A 52 14.31 3.46 -5.06
CA ILE A 52 14.33 2.01 -5.20
C ILE A 52 15.63 1.52 -4.57
N ALA A 53 15.57 0.41 -3.85
CA ALA A 53 16.76 -0.26 -3.35
C ALA A 53 16.67 -1.76 -3.49
N ARG A 54 17.82 -2.41 -3.56
CA ARG A 54 17.96 -3.86 -3.52
C ARG A 54 19.01 -4.24 -2.50
N LYS A 55 18.74 -5.29 -1.74
CA LYS A 55 19.71 -5.97 -0.88
C LYS A 55 19.45 -7.46 -0.98
N ASP A 56 20.46 -8.22 -1.39
CA ASP A 56 20.33 -9.64 -1.69
C ASP A 56 19.21 -9.92 -2.71
N LEU A 57 18.23 -10.75 -2.34
CA LEU A 57 17.05 -11.06 -3.14
C LEU A 57 15.92 -10.02 -2.97
N HIS A 58 16.01 -9.13 -1.99
CA HIS A 58 14.92 -8.25 -1.61
C HIS A 58 14.95 -6.93 -2.39
N VAL A 59 13.79 -6.52 -2.89
CA VAL A 59 13.55 -5.25 -3.60
C VAL A 59 12.63 -4.37 -2.76
N TYR A 60 13.06 -3.13 -2.58
CA TYR A 60 12.42 -2.14 -1.73
C TYR A 60 11.99 -0.93 -2.57
N ALA A 61 10.73 -0.53 -2.43
CA ALA A 61 10.17 0.67 -3.00
C ALA A 61 9.86 1.65 -1.86
N PHE A 62 10.48 2.83 -1.89
CA PHE A 62 10.35 3.83 -0.84
C PHE A 62 9.54 5.04 -1.29
N GLU A 63 8.63 5.49 -0.43
CA GLU A 63 8.09 6.85 -0.46
C GLU A 63 8.73 7.66 0.67
N VAL A 64 9.22 8.87 0.38
CA VAL A 64 10.02 9.66 1.30
C VAL A 64 9.35 10.98 1.62
N LYS A 65 9.39 11.38 2.90
CA LYS A 65 8.95 12.71 3.35
C LYS A 65 9.93 13.32 4.32
N ASN A 66 10.17 14.63 4.16
CA ASN A 66 10.92 15.44 5.12
C ASN A 66 9.93 16.28 5.94
N ALA A 67 10.01 16.19 7.26
CA ALA A 67 9.21 17.01 8.15
C ALA A 67 9.93 17.23 9.51
N ARG A 68 9.35 18.07 10.38
CA ARG A 68 9.93 18.31 11.71
C ARG A 68 9.46 17.31 12.76
N TYR A 69 8.16 17.02 12.80
CA TYR A 69 7.51 16.26 13.88
C TYR A 69 6.70 15.06 13.41
N TYR A 70 6.05 15.15 12.25
CA TYR A 70 5.30 14.05 11.67
C TYR A 70 5.24 14.18 10.15
N ALA A 71 5.03 13.06 9.47
CA ALA A 71 4.78 13.00 8.04
C ALA A 71 3.49 12.23 7.75
N TYR A 72 2.71 12.72 6.79
CA TYR A 72 1.53 12.03 6.27
C TYR A 72 1.85 11.43 4.90
N PHE A 73 1.39 10.20 4.70
CA PHE A 73 1.50 9.45 3.45
C PHE A 73 0.07 9.11 3.02
N PRO A 74 -0.50 9.81 2.03
CA PRO A 74 -1.80 9.47 1.44
C PRO A 74 -1.79 8.06 0.85
N LYS A 75 -2.93 7.38 0.87
CA LYS A 75 -3.08 6.02 0.36
C LYS A 75 -2.66 5.87 -1.09
N GLN A 76 -2.86 6.89 -1.93
CA GLN A 76 -2.43 6.90 -3.34
C GLN A 76 -0.89 6.80 -3.47
N GLN A 77 -0.13 7.41 -2.55
CA GLN A 77 1.33 7.25 -2.53
C GLN A 77 1.75 5.85 -2.11
N ILE A 78 1.01 5.22 -1.21
CA ILE A 78 1.26 3.84 -0.78
C ILE A 78 0.91 2.87 -1.92
N GLU A 79 -0.22 3.09 -2.58
CA GLU A 79 -0.67 2.33 -3.75
C GLU A 79 0.37 2.34 -4.87
N LYS A 80 0.97 3.50 -5.14
CA LYS A 80 2.07 3.69 -6.08
C LYS A 80 3.20 2.68 -5.82
N LEU A 81 3.59 2.45 -4.57
CA LEU A 81 4.65 1.51 -4.21
C LEU A 81 4.24 0.06 -4.53
N PHE A 82 3.03 -0.34 -4.16
CA PHE A 82 2.56 -1.70 -4.42
C PHE A 82 2.32 -1.97 -5.90
N ARG A 83 1.80 -0.98 -6.65
CA ARG A 83 1.68 -1.07 -8.11
C ARG A 83 3.04 -1.22 -8.76
N PHE A 84 4.03 -0.42 -8.37
CA PHE A 84 5.42 -0.60 -8.82
C PHE A 84 5.92 -2.03 -8.60
N LEU A 85 5.84 -2.50 -7.35
CA LEU A 85 6.34 -3.81 -6.95
C LEU A 85 5.58 -4.96 -7.61
N HIS A 86 4.30 -4.76 -7.95
CA HIS A 86 3.48 -5.77 -8.62
C HIS A 86 3.76 -5.81 -10.13
N GLU A 87 3.76 -4.65 -10.79
CA GLU A 87 3.80 -4.52 -12.24
C GLU A 87 5.23 -4.65 -12.80
N PHE A 88 6.25 -4.18 -12.08
CA PHE A 88 7.61 -4.05 -12.63
C PHE A 88 8.64 -5.02 -12.04
N ILE A 89 8.34 -5.65 -10.89
CA ILE A 89 9.29 -6.55 -10.22
C ILE A 89 8.81 -7.99 -10.38
N PRO A 90 9.41 -8.83 -11.23
CA PRO A 90 8.95 -10.20 -11.48
C PRO A 90 9.47 -11.18 -10.41
N MET A 91 9.10 -10.95 -9.15
CA MET A 91 9.51 -11.78 -8.00
C MET A 91 8.31 -12.15 -7.11
N GLU A 92 8.51 -13.13 -6.22
CA GLU A 92 7.51 -13.46 -5.20
C GLU A 92 7.31 -12.33 -4.18
N LYS A 93 6.11 -12.24 -3.60
CA LYS A 93 5.72 -11.15 -2.69
C LYS A 93 6.61 -11.08 -1.43
N GLN A 94 7.18 -12.19 -0.96
CA GLN A 94 8.05 -12.18 0.22
C GLN A 94 9.36 -11.40 0.03
N TYR A 95 9.77 -11.14 -1.22
CA TYR A 95 11.00 -10.40 -1.54
C TYR A 95 10.73 -8.95 -1.94
N LYS A 96 9.50 -8.46 -1.76
CA LYS A 96 9.04 -7.14 -2.22
C LYS A 96 8.55 -6.32 -1.05
N HIS A 97 9.11 -5.14 -0.86
CA HIS A 97 8.89 -4.34 0.35
C HIS A 97 8.47 -2.92 -0.01
N ALA A 98 7.27 -2.52 0.42
CA ALA A 98 6.79 -1.15 0.33
C ALA A 98 7.10 -0.43 1.65
N VAL A 99 7.99 0.56 1.61
CA VAL A 99 8.51 1.20 2.82
C VAL A 99 8.27 2.71 2.78
N LEU A 100 7.75 3.26 3.88
CA LEU A 100 7.58 4.69 4.08
C LEU A 100 8.76 5.22 4.88
N GLY A 101 9.51 6.17 4.34
CA GLY A 101 10.65 6.80 5.00
C GLY A 101 10.34 8.24 5.41
N ALA A 102 10.24 8.50 6.72
CA ALA A 102 10.07 9.85 7.25
C ALA A 102 11.37 10.36 7.86
N HIS A 103 11.96 11.41 7.27
CA HIS A 103 13.08 12.14 7.87
C HIS A 103 12.53 13.26 8.77
N LEU A 104 12.56 13.02 10.08
CA LEU A 104 11.90 13.83 11.12
C LEU A 104 12.93 14.59 11.96
N GLY A 105 13.38 15.73 11.42
CA GLY A 105 14.44 16.56 12.00
C GLY A 105 15.82 15.93 11.82
N LYS A 106 16.32 15.24 12.85
CA LYS A 106 17.67 14.62 12.87
C LYS A 106 17.64 13.09 12.75
N ARG A 107 16.46 12.49 12.53
CA ARG A 107 16.32 11.04 12.52
C ARG A 107 15.39 10.55 11.44
N TRP A 108 15.61 9.31 11.04
CA TRP A 108 14.71 8.57 10.19
C TRP A 108 13.76 7.72 11.03
N VAL A 109 12.53 7.59 10.55
CA VAL A 109 11.57 6.59 10.99
C VAL A 109 11.07 5.90 9.73
N PHE A 110 11.22 4.57 9.69
CA PHE A 110 10.78 3.75 8.58
C PHE A 110 9.57 2.92 8.98
N LYS A 111 8.60 2.82 8.08
CA LYS A 111 7.45 1.96 8.24
C LYS A 111 7.25 1.08 7.01
N GLU A 112 7.39 -0.23 7.15
CA GLU A 112 7.06 -1.18 6.11
C GLU A 112 5.56 -1.51 6.13
N ILE A 113 4.95 -1.57 4.94
CA ILE A 113 3.56 -1.97 4.78
C ILE A 113 3.53 -3.40 4.23
N SER A 114 2.94 -4.32 4.99
CA SER A 114 2.87 -5.72 4.57
C SER A 114 1.89 -5.95 3.42
N TRP A 115 2.19 -6.89 2.53
CA TRP A 115 1.25 -7.34 1.49
C TRP A 115 -0.07 -7.84 2.06
N LYS A 116 -0.06 -8.42 3.27
CA LYS A 116 -1.26 -8.91 3.96
C LYS A 116 -2.17 -7.79 4.41
N ASP A 117 -1.62 -6.61 4.72
CA ASP A 117 -2.39 -5.43 5.07
C ASP A 117 -2.83 -4.64 3.84
N TRP A 118 -2.05 -4.70 2.76
CA TRP A 118 -2.42 -4.13 1.48
C TRP A 118 -3.54 -4.90 0.76
N GLU A 119 -3.50 -6.24 0.81
CA GLU A 119 -4.43 -7.13 0.10
C GLU A 119 -4.89 -8.29 0.99
N LYS A 120 -6.04 -8.11 1.62
CA LYS A 120 -6.77 -9.19 2.29
C LYS A 120 -7.78 -9.82 1.33
N LYS A 121 -7.57 -11.09 1.01
CA LYS A 121 -8.49 -11.89 0.20
C LYS A 121 -9.82 -12.14 0.94
N VAL A 122 -10.93 -11.89 0.25
CA VAL A 122 -12.26 -12.43 0.56
C VAL A 122 -12.39 -13.71 -0.22
N VAL A 123 -12.75 -14.79 0.46
CA VAL A 123 -12.70 -16.15 -0.09
C VAL A 123 -14.07 -16.79 0.07
N MET A 124 -14.52 -17.48 -0.97
CA MET A 124 -15.72 -18.29 -0.95
C MET A 124 -15.64 -19.29 0.20
N PRO A 125 -16.64 -19.33 1.10
CA PRO A 125 -16.62 -20.28 2.20
C PRO A 125 -16.61 -21.72 1.67
N LYS A 126 -16.29 -22.66 2.57
CA LYS A 126 -16.46 -24.08 2.24
C LYS A 126 -17.95 -24.36 2.06
N LEU A 127 -18.33 -24.78 0.86
CA LEU A 127 -19.67 -25.20 0.49
C LEU A 127 -19.64 -26.66 0.02
N SER A 128 -20.77 -27.35 0.15
CA SER A 128 -20.95 -28.73 -0.35
C SER A 128 -20.96 -28.78 -1.89
N LYS A 129 -21.42 -27.71 -2.54
CA LYS A 129 -21.53 -27.55 -4.00
C LYS A 129 -21.03 -26.17 -4.44
N MET A 130 -21.07 -25.91 -5.76
CA MET A 130 -20.87 -24.57 -6.30
C MET A 130 -21.88 -23.58 -5.73
N GLY A 131 -21.43 -22.35 -5.49
CA GLY A 131 -22.30 -21.24 -5.14
C GLY A 131 -22.20 -20.12 -6.16
N ASN A 132 -23.30 -19.40 -6.32
CA ASN A 132 -23.43 -18.26 -7.21
C ASN A 132 -23.47 -16.95 -6.39
N ILE A 133 -22.82 -15.89 -6.88
CA ILE A 133 -22.93 -14.57 -6.25
C ILE A 133 -24.24 -13.92 -6.69
N SER A 134 -25.24 -13.89 -5.80
CA SER A 134 -26.55 -13.29 -6.10
C SER A 134 -26.51 -11.77 -6.03
N LYS A 135 -25.71 -11.18 -5.14
CA LYS A 135 -25.65 -9.72 -4.95
C LYS A 135 -24.40 -9.23 -4.24
N TRP A 136 -23.84 -8.12 -4.69
CA TRP A 136 -22.86 -7.33 -3.93
C TRP A 136 -23.54 -6.20 -3.14
N TYR A 137 -23.22 -6.07 -1.86
CA TYR A 137 -23.72 -4.96 -1.01
C TYR A 137 -22.78 -3.74 -1.01
N LYS A 138 -21.58 -3.90 -1.58
CA LYS A 138 -20.51 -2.90 -1.62
C LYS A 138 -19.88 -2.89 -3.00
N LYS A 139 -19.41 -1.74 -3.42
CA LYS A 139 -18.69 -1.53 -4.68
C LYS A 139 -17.20 -1.31 -4.42
N GLU A 140 -16.39 -1.50 -5.45
CA GLU A 140 -14.98 -1.11 -5.39
C GLU A 140 -14.85 0.36 -4.98
N GLY A 141 -13.95 0.63 -4.02
CA GLY A 141 -13.78 1.94 -3.39
C GLY A 141 -14.56 2.12 -2.08
N ASP A 142 -15.56 1.28 -1.78
CA ASP A 142 -16.36 1.44 -0.56
C ASP A 142 -15.59 1.04 0.71
N VAL A 143 -15.87 1.76 1.79
CA VAL A 143 -15.40 1.41 3.13
C VAL A 143 -16.18 0.21 3.65
N VAL A 144 -15.44 -0.77 4.17
CA VAL A 144 -15.98 -1.97 4.81
C VAL A 144 -15.53 -2.10 6.27
N LYS A 145 -16.40 -2.62 7.14
CA LYS A 145 -16.20 -2.92 8.55
C LYS A 145 -16.24 -4.42 8.75
N LYS A 146 -15.29 -4.95 9.52
CA LYS A 146 -15.25 -6.37 9.89
C LYS A 146 -16.63 -6.81 10.43
N GLY A 147 -17.16 -7.88 9.85
CA GLY A 147 -18.44 -8.47 10.26
C GLY A 147 -19.69 -7.87 9.61
N GLU A 148 -19.58 -6.78 8.84
CA GLU A 148 -20.73 -6.28 8.08
C GLU A 148 -20.99 -7.16 6.84
N PRO A 149 -22.25 -7.27 6.37
CA PRO A 149 -22.56 -7.96 5.11
C PRO A 149 -21.81 -7.35 3.92
N LEU A 150 -21.17 -8.19 3.12
CA LEU A 150 -20.35 -7.77 1.97
C LEU A 150 -20.96 -8.20 0.64
N LEU A 151 -21.38 -9.46 0.55
CA LEU A 151 -22.12 -10.02 -0.58
C LEU A 151 -23.07 -11.12 -0.11
N GLU A 152 -24.01 -11.46 -0.97
CA GLU A 152 -24.86 -12.62 -0.85
C GLU A 152 -24.42 -13.70 -1.83
N VAL A 153 -24.37 -14.94 -1.33
CA VAL A 153 -24.06 -16.14 -2.09
C VAL A 153 -25.24 -17.08 -1.98
N THR A 154 -25.64 -17.68 -3.10
CA THR A 154 -26.68 -18.70 -3.14
C THR A 154 -26.08 -20.05 -3.52
N SER A 155 -26.35 -21.08 -2.72
CA SER A 155 -25.97 -22.47 -3.01
C SER A 155 -27.19 -23.35 -2.76
N GLU A 156 -27.56 -24.20 -3.71
CA GLU A 156 -28.74 -25.07 -3.61
C GLU A 156 -30.04 -24.31 -3.27
N ASN A 157 -30.21 -23.11 -3.84
CA ASN A 157 -31.31 -22.18 -3.56
C ASN A 157 -31.38 -21.66 -2.10
N VAL A 158 -30.30 -21.82 -1.31
CA VAL A 158 -30.18 -21.26 0.03
C VAL A 158 -29.27 -20.03 -0.03
N PRO A 159 -29.79 -18.81 0.24
CA PRO A 159 -28.98 -17.61 0.31
C PRO A 159 -28.22 -17.52 1.64
N CYS A 160 -26.98 -17.05 1.57
CA CYS A 160 -26.12 -16.82 2.72
C CYS A 160 -25.33 -15.52 2.55
N ASN A 161 -25.34 -14.68 3.59
CA ASN A 161 -24.60 -13.43 3.60
C ASN A 161 -23.15 -13.67 4.01
N LEU A 162 -22.21 -13.45 3.09
CA LEU A 162 -20.80 -13.42 3.42
C LEU A 162 -20.44 -12.07 4.03
N LYS A 163 -19.83 -12.10 5.20
CA LYS A 163 -19.42 -10.91 5.96
C LYS A 163 -17.99 -10.52 5.63
N ALA A 164 -17.69 -9.23 5.70
CA ALA A 164 -16.34 -8.72 5.50
C ALA A 164 -15.39 -9.31 6.58
N PRO A 165 -14.28 -9.98 6.19
CA PRO A 165 -13.37 -10.63 7.14
C PRO A 165 -12.52 -9.63 7.94
N VAL A 166 -12.36 -8.41 7.43
CA VAL A 166 -11.57 -7.32 8.01
C VAL A 166 -12.21 -5.98 7.71
N SER A 167 -11.91 -4.96 8.51
CA SER A 167 -12.23 -3.57 8.18
C SER A 167 -11.19 -3.03 7.19
N GLY A 168 -11.63 -2.18 6.26
CA GLY A 168 -10.77 -1.66 5.20
C GLY A 168 -11.55 -0.98 4.08
N VAL A 169 -11.01 -1.01 2.87
CA VAL A 169 -11.66 -0.55 1.63
C VAL A 169 -11.72 -1.71 0.64
N LEU A 170 -12.88 -1.95 0.04
CA LEU A 170 -13.05 -2.95 -1.03
C LEU A 170 -12.25 -2.50 -2.25
N LYS A 171 -11.13 -3.18 -2.52
CA LYS A 171 -10.15 -2.77 -3.53
C LYS A 171 -10.52 -3.27 -4.91
N LYS A 172 -10.90 -4.55 -5.01
CA LYS A 172 -11.20 -5.19 -6.28
C LYS A 172 -12.18 -6.33 -6.10
N ILE A 173 -13.19 -6.41 -6.96
CA ILE A 173 -14.08 -7.54 -7.16
C ILE A 173 -13.47 -8.41 -8.26
N LEU A 174 -13.33 -9.72 -7.99
CA LEU A 174 -12.75 -10.68 -8.93
C LEU A 174 -13.79 -11.60 -9.54
N VAL A 175 -14.97 -11.67 -8.92
CA VAL A 175 -16.13 -12.43 -9.40
C VAL A 175 -17.35 -11.54 -9.28
N GLU A 176 -17.96 -11.27 -10.43
CA GLU A 176 -19.15 -10.41 -10.54
C GLU A 176 -20.41 -11.14 -10.08
N GLU A 177 -21.52 -10.38 -9.97
CA GLU A 177 -22.85 -10.96 -9.77
C GLU A 177 -23.20 -11.97 -10.87
N SER A 178 -24.01 -12.96 -10.52
CA SER A 178 -24.31 -14.12 -11.36
C SER A 178 -23.10 -15.02 -11.66
N GLY A 179 -21.94 -14.76 -11.07
CA GLY A 179 -20.75 -15.60 -11.21
C GLY A 179 -20.81 -16.88 -10.38
N ASP A 180 -20.64 -18.01 -11.05
CA ASP A 180 -20.52 -19.33 -10.43
C ASP A 180 -19.11 -19.57 -9.89
N THR A 181 -19.00 -20.04 -8.64
CA THR A 181 -17.70 -20.22 -7.98
C THR A 181 -17.64 -21.46 -7.10
N LEU A 182 -16.43 -22.02 -7.02
CA LEU A 182 -16.10 -23.14 -6.14
C LEU A 182 -15.68 -22.64 -4.75
N ALA A 183 -15.78 -23.52 -3.76
CA ALA A 183 -15.20 -23.29 -2.44
C ALA A 183 -13.72 -22.88 -2.53
N ASN A 184 -13.29 -21.97 -1.65
CA ASN A 184 -11.93 -21.41 -1.61
C ASN A 184 -11.55 -20.49 -2.78
N THR A 185 -12.46 -20.19 -3.71
CA THR A 185 -12.24 -19.17 -4.76
C THR A 185 -12.08 -17.80 -4.13
N VAL A 186 -11.12 -17.00 -4.62
CA VAL A 186 -10.95 -15.61 -4.16
C VAL A 186 -11.99 -14.73 -4.87
N LEU A 187 -12.89 -14.14 -4.10
CA LEU A 187 -14.01 -13.34 -4.63
C LEU A 187 -13.65 -11.86 -4.76
N ALA A 188 -12.87 -11.33 -3.82
CA ALA A 188 -12.48 -9.93 -3.80
C ALA A 188 -11.22 -9.68 -2.96
N LEU A 189 -10.70 -8.45 -3.02
CA LEU A 189 -9.59 -7.95 -2.23
C LEU A 189 -10.02 -6.75 -1.37
N ILE A 190 -9.66 -6.74 -0.10
CA ILE A 190 -9.85 -5.62 0.83
C ILE A 190 -8.48 -5.08 1.27
N SER A 191 -8.29 -3.76 1.22
CA SER A 191 -7.10 -3.13 1.80
C SER A 191 -7.38 -2.64 3.21
N LYS A 192 -6.55 -3.02 4.19
CA LYS A 192 -6.63 -2.51 5.57
C LYS A 192 -5.91 -1.17 5.75
N VAL A 193 -5.21 -0.71 4.72
CA VAL A 193 -4.46 0.54 4.78
C VAL A 193 -5.45 1.71 4.84
N PRO A 194 -5.34 2.60 5.85
CA PRO A 194 -6.21 3.77 5.96
C PRO A 194 -5.94 4.77 4.83
N GLU A 195 -6.84 5.74 4.63
CA GLU A 195 -6.69 6.81 3.62
C GLU A 195 -5.39 7.60 3.72
N LYS A 196 -4.78 7.64 4.92
CA LYS A 196 -3.42 8.14 5.11
C LYS A 196 -2.75 7.46 6.29
N ILE A 197 -1.46 7.20 6.16
CA ILE A 197 -0.59 6.78 7.27
C ILE A 197 0.13 8.00 7.82
N ARG A 198 0.12 8.16 9.14
CA ARG A 198 0.91 9.17 9.84
C ARG A 198 2.09 8.49 10.53
N ILE A 199 3.29 9.00 10.29
CA ILE A 199 4.50 8.64 11.03
C ILE A 199 4.86 9.82 11.92
N LEU A 200 4.91 9.60 13.24
CA LEU A 200 5.35 10.61 14.21
C LEU A 200 6.84 10.47 14.47
N LYS A 201 7.45 11.55 14.94
CA LYS A 201 8.86 11.53 15.36
C LYS A 201 8.99 10.41 16.37
N ARG A 202 8.29 10.45 17.51
CA ARG A 202 8.39 9.46 18.62
C ARG A 202 8.24 7.97 18.24
N ASP A 203 7.75 7.64 17.06
CA ASP A 203 7.59 6.24 16.65
C ASP A 203 8.97 5.57 16.52
N ARG A 204 9.01 4.26 16.82
CA ARG A 204 10.25 3.46 16.70
C ARG A 204 10.56 3.04 15.27
N GLY A 205 9.55 3.03 14.40
CA GLY A 205 9.61 2.35 13.10
C GLY A 205 9.56 0.83 13.26
N ASP A 206 9.24 0.13 12.19
CA ASP A 206 9.18 -1.35 12.15
C ASP A 206 10.12 -1.95 11.08
N PHE A 207 10.91 -1.11 10.43
CA PHE A 207 11.89 -1.52 9.41
C PHE A 207 13.32 -1.17 9.84
N ASP A 208 14.18 -2.19 9.96
CA ASP A 208 15.60 -2.04 10.30
C ASP A 208 16.48 -2.09 9.05
N LEU A 209 17.05 -0.95 8.68
CA LEU A 209 17.95 -0.87 7.53
C LEU A 209 19.14 -1.82 7.63
N LYS A 210 19.69 -2.10 8.82
CA LYS A 210 20.87 -2.97 8.95
C LYS A 210 20.56 -4.40 8.55
N LYS A 211 19.37 -4.88 8.91
CA LYS A 211 18.93 -6.25 8.67
C LYS A 211 18.24 -6.40 7.31
N GLY A 212 17.50 -5.40 6.85
CA GLY A 212 16.43 -5.65 5.87
C GLY A 212 15.18 -6.16 6.58
N SER A 213 14.12 -6.43 5.83
CA SER A 213 12.92 -7.08 6.40
C SER A 213 13.18 -8.55 6.69
#